data_AF-A0A9W4SVN6-F1
#
_entry.id   AF-A0A9W4SVN6-F1
#
_cell.length_a   1.000
_cell.length_b   1.000
_cell.length_c   1.000
_cell.angle_alpha   90.00
_cell.angle_beta   90.00
_cell.angle_gamma   90.00
#
_symmetry.space_group_name_H-M   'P 1'
#
loop_
_entity.id
_entity.type
_entity.pdbx_description
1 polymer ?
#
loop_
_entity_poly.entity_id
_entity_poly.type
_entity_poly.pdbx_seq_one_letter_code
_entity_poly.pdbx_strand_id
1 'polypeptide(L)' 'MLCQIVYGLKAIHNANFIHRDFHSGNIILSDQKCHIGDLGLSQSANNTPLKHNEIYGVVPYIAPEVFNGAPFSKASDIY' A
#
# COMPACT_ATOMS: atom_id res chain seq x y z
N MET A 1 -6.43 1.33 17.17
CA MET A 1 -5.82 2.06 16.05
C MET A 1 -4.80 1.20 15.28
N LEU A 2 -3.55 1.07 15.73
CA LEU A 2 -2.50 0.37 14.96
C LEU A 2 -2.86 -1.09 14.62
N CYS A 3 -3.38 -1.87 15.57
CA CYS A 3 -3.79 -3.26 15.29
C CYS A 3 -4.85 -3.34 14.18
N GLN A 4 -5.82 -2.41 14.14
CA GLN A 4 -6.86 -2.39 13.10
C GLN A 4 -6.27 -2.06 11.73
N ILE A 5 -5.31 -1.13 11.67
CA ILE A 5 -4.57 -0.79 10.46
C ILE A 5 -3.80 -2.02 9.95
N VAL A 6 -3.07 -2.71 10.82
CA VAL A 6 -2.33 -3.94 10.49
C VAL A 6 -3.26 -5.04 9.98
N TYR A 7 -4.42 -5.24 10.62
CA TYR A 7 -5.40 -6.22 10.16
C TYR A 7 -5.99 -5.86 8.79
N GLY A 8 -6.27 -4.57 8.55
CA GLY A 8 -6.72 -4.08 7.25
C GLY A 8 -5.70 -4.35 6.16
N LEU A 9 -4.42 -4.00 6.41
CA LEU A 9 -3.36 -4.16 5.42
C LEU A 9 -3.10 -5.65 5.15
N LYS A 10 -3.13 -6.47 6.20
CA LYS A 10 -3.07 -7.94 6.08
C LYS A 10 -4.21 -8.47 5.21
N ALA A 11 -5.42 -7.93 5.31
CA ALA A 11 -6.54 -8.36 4.47
C ALA A 11 -6.30 -8.06 2.98
N ILE A 12 -5.77 -6.87 2.66
CA ILE A 12 -5.37 -6.49 1.29
C ILE A 12 -4.30 -7.45 0.76
N HIS A 13 -3.25 -7.71 1.55
CA HIS A 13 -2.16 -8.61 1.19
C HIS A 13 -2.61 -10.06 1.03
N ASN A 14 -3.54 -10.52 1.85
CA ASN A 14 -4.15 -11.86 1.75
C ASN A 14 -5.03 -12.00 0.50
N ALA A 15 -5.67 -10.92 0.06
CA ALA A 15 -6.37 -10.87 -1.23
C ALA A 15 -5.41 -10.81 -2.43
N ASN A 16 -4.10 -10.87 -2.18
CA ASN A 16 -3.02 -10.79 -3.17
C ASN A 16 -2.93 -9.44 -3.89
N PHE A 17 -3.29 -8.35 -3.21
CA PHE A 17 -3.09 -6.98 -3.67
C PHE A 17 -1.97 -6.28 -2.90
N ILE A 18 -1.44 -5.23 -3.52
CA ILE A 18 -0.49 -4.26 -2.97
C ILE A 18 -1.20 -2.90 -3.04
N HIS A 19 -1.16 -2.11 -1.96
CA HIS A 19 -1.87 -0.83 -1.89
C HIS A 19 -1.19 0.27 -2.71
N ARG A 20 0.16 0.34 -2.65
CA ARG A 20 1.02 1.26 -3.43
C ARG A 20 0.92 2.74 -3.09
N ASP A 21 0.10 3.10 -2.12
CA ASP A 21 -0.07 4.46 -1.61
C ASP A 21 -0.52 4.44 -0.14
N PHE A 22 0.16 3.63 0.66
CA PHE A 22 -0.21 3.41 2.05
C PHE A 22 0.42 4.48 2.95
N HIS A 23 -0.39 5.41 3.46
CA HIS A 23 0.04 6.45 4.40
C HIS A 23 -1.11 6.89 5.31
N SER A 24 -0.81 7.71 6.32
CA SER A 24 -1.81 8.13 7.31
C SER A 24 -2.99 8.93 6.73
N GLY A 25 -2.83 9.54 5.56
CA GLY A 25 -3.91 10.25 4.85
C GLY A 25 -4.97 9.31 4.27
N ASN A 26 -4.62 8.05 4.04
CA ASN A 26 -5.53 7.00 3.56
C ASN A 26 -6.09 6.14 4.71
N ILE A 27 -5.91 6.55 5.97
CA ILE A 27 -6.53 5.91 7.14
C ILE A 27 -7.78 6.69 7.55
N ILE A 28 -8.95 6.07 7.37
CA ILE A 28 -10.25 6.64 7.73
C ILE A 28 -10.61 6.19 9.14
N LEU A 29 -10.98 7.14 10.00
CA LEU A 29 -11.49 6.88 11.35
C LEU A 29 -13.00 7.06 11.38
N SER A 30 -13.74 6.00 11.70
CA SER A 30 -15.19 6.03 11.89
C SER A 30 -15.55 5.18 13.11
N ASP A 31 -16.36 5.71 14.04
CA ASP A 31 -16.84 4.98 15.22
C ASP A 31 -15.74 4.23 16.00
N GLN A 32 -14.59 4.89 16.22
CA GLN A 32 -13.42 4.32 16.90
C GLN A 32 -12.78 3.11 16.17
N LYS A 33 -13.12 2.91 14.89
CA LYS A 33 -12.53 1.93 13.99
C LYS A 33 -11.71 2.61 12.90
N CYS A 34 -10.59 1.98 12.56
CA CYS A 34 -9.72 2.43 11.47
C CYS A 34 -9.97 1.56 10.24
N HIS A 35 -10.09 2.21 9.10
CA HIS A 35 -10.25 1.59 7.80
C HIS A 35 -9.17 2.11 6.86
N ILE A 36 -8.68 1.24 5.98
CA ILE A 36 -7.78 1.64 4.90
C ILE A 36 -8.66 2.06 3.72
N GLY A 37 -8.47 3.28 3.24
CA GLY A 37 -9.15 3.87 2.10
C GLY A 37 -8.25 3.99 0.87
N ASP A 38 -8.77 4.63 -0.18
CA ASP A 38 -8.10 4.89 -1.46
C ASP A 38 -7.33 3.71 -2.08
N LEU A 39 -8.07 2.82 -2.74
CA LEU A 39 -7.51 1.69 -3.47
C LEU A 39 -7.25 2.00 -4.96
N GLY A 40 -7.25 3.28 -5.37
CA GLY A 40 -7.16 3.68 -6.78
C GLY A 40 -5.84 3.25 -7.45
N LEU A 41 -4.76 3.17 -6.67
CA LEU A 41 -3.44 2.71 -7.11
C LEU A 41 -3.16 1.24 -6.81
N SER A 42 -4.08 0.56 -6.12
CA SER A 42 -3.90 -0.82 -5.70
C SER A 42 -3.79 -1.77 -6.88
N GLN A 43 -2.89 -2.74 -6.79
CA GLN A 43 -2.60 -3.67 -7.89
C GLN A 43 -2.41 -5.09 -7.38
N SER A 44 -2.88 -6.06 -8.18
CA SER A 44 -2.60 -7.48 -7.95
C SER A 44 -1.09 -7.74 -7.95
N ALA A 45 -0.60 -8.45 -6.94
CA ALA A 45 0.80 -8.86 -6.86
C ALA A 45 1.22 -9.83 -7.98
N ASN A 46 0.26 -10.41 -8.71
CA ASN A 46 0.52 -11.28 -9.85
C ASN A 46 0.67 -10.52 -11.17
N ASN A 47 0.31 -9.23 -11.22
CA ASN A 47 0.49 -8.46 -12.44
C ASN A 47 1.99 -8.36 -12.73
N THR A 48 2.37 -8.67 -13.96
CA THR A 48 3.73 -8.42 -14.41
C THR A 48 4.03 -6.93 -14.25
N PRO A 49 5.17 -6.56 -13.64
CA PRO A 49 5.57 -5.17 -13.57
C PRO A 49 5.57 -4.62 -15.00
N LEU A 50 4.70 -3.64 -15.27
CA LEU A 50 4.78 -2.90 -16.52
C LEU A 50 6.19 -2.31 -16.57
N LYS A 51 6.84 -2.34 -17.73
CA LYS A 51 8.21 -1.81 -17.94
C LYS A 51 8.38 -0.35 -17.49
N HIS A 52 7.29 0.35 -17.17
CA HIS A 52 7.28 1.68 -16.60
C HIS A 52 7.17 1.58 -15.07
N ASN A 53 8.30 1.78 -14.39
CA ASN A 53 8.37 1.99 -12.95
C ASN A 53 7.91 3.41 -12.62
N GLU A 54 6.67 3.72 -12.94
CA GLU A 54 6.07 4.96 -12.45
C GLU A 54 6.02 4.89 -10.91
N ILE A 55 6.62 5.89 -10.28
CA ILE A 55 6.62 6.05 -8.84
C ILE A 55 5.31 6.77 -8.49
N TYR A 56 4.52 6.14 -7.63
CA TYR A 56 3.27 6.69 -7.12
C TYR A 56 3.34 6.76 -5.59
N GLY A 57 2.43 7.56 -5.04
CA GLY A 57 2.25 7.75 -3.61
C GLY A 57 3.07 8.91 -3.03
N VAL A 58 2.97 9.05 -1.71
CA VAL A 58 3.56 10.19 -0.99
C VAL A 58 5.03 9.91 -0.68
N VAL A 59 5.96 10.70 -1.23
CA VAL A 59 7.44 10.48 -1.18
C VAL A 59 7.99 9.98 0.17
N PRO A 60 7.62 10.52 1.35
CA PRO A 60 8.14 10.04 2.63
C PRO A 60 7.71 8.61 3.01
N TYR A 61 6.68 8.07 2.36
CA TYR A 61 6.09 6.74 2.59
C TYR A 61 6.48 5.74 1.49
N ILE A 62 7.34 6.12 0.55
CA ILE A 62 7.78 5.24 -0.54
C ILE A 62 8.99 4.45 -0.08
N ALA A 63 8.90 3.13 -0.14
CA ALA A 63 10.00 2.23 0.20
C ALA A 63 11.24 2.51 -0.66
N PRO A 64 12.46 2.47 -0.09
CA PRO A 64 13.69 2.87 -0.78
C PRO A 64 13.98 1.99 -2.00
N GLU A 65 13.61 0.71 -1.97
CA GLU A 65 13.71 -0.17 -3.14
C GLU A 65 12.82 0.30 -4.28
N VAL A 66 11.59 0.75 -4.01
CA VAL A 66 10.67 1.28 -5.02
C VAL A 66 11.20 2.60 -5.56
N PHE A 67 11.71 3.47 -4.68
CA PHE A 67 12.36 4.71 -5.09
C PHE A 67 13.56 4.50 -6.01
N ASN A 68 14.28 3.38 -5.82
CA ASN A 68 15.40 2.94 -6.66
C ASN A 68 14.97 2.13 -7.91
N GLY A 69 13.68 2.07 -8.22
CA GLY A 69 13.17 1.38 -9.39
C GLY A 69 12.97 -0.13 -9.23
N ALA A 70 12.87 -0.65 -8.01
CA ALA A 70 12.26 -1.96 -7.82
C ALA A 70 10.75 -1.88 -8.03
N PRO A 71 10.10 -2.96 -8.51
CA PRO A 71 8.65 -3.03 -8.53
C PRO A 71 8.06 -2.93 -7.11
N PHE A 72 6.86 -2.36 -7.01
CA PHE A 72 6.08 -2.43 -5.77
C PHE A 72 5.87 -3.87 -5.32
N SER A 73 5.89 -4.09 -4.02
CA SER A 73 5.67 -5.38 -3.38
C SER A 73 4.81 -5.24 -2.13
N LYS A 74 4.34 -6.34 -1.56
CA LYS A 74 3.67 -6.30 -0.25
C LYS A 74 4.58 -5.73 0.84
N ALA A 75 5.90 -5.94 0.74
CA ALA A 75 6.86 -5.38 1.68
C ALA A 75 6.99 -3.85 1.55
N SER A 76 6.80 -3.30 0.34
CA SER A 76 6.83 -1.84 0.17
C SER A 76 5.65 -1.11 0.82
N ASP A 77 4.51 -1.79 1.07
CA ASP A 77 3.41 -1.21 1.85
C ASP A 77 3.69 -1.21 3.37
N ILE A 78 4.75 -1.89 3.83
CA ILE A 78 5.11 -2.03 5.26
C ILE A 78 6.13 -0.97 5.71
N TYR A 79 6.88 -0.40 4.77
CA TYR A 79 7.90 0.64 5.01
C TYR A 79 7.29 1.90 5.63
#